data_AF-A0A357THL2-F1
#
_entry.id   AF-A0A357THL2-F1
#
_cell.length_a   1.000
_cell.length_b   1.000
_cell.length_c   1.000
_cell.angle_alpha   90.00
_cell.angle_beta   90.00
_cell.angle_gamma   90.00
#
_symmetry.space_group_name_H-M   'P 1'
#
loop_
_entity.id
_entity.type
_entity.pdbx_description
1 polymer ?
#
loop_
_entity_poly.entity_id
_entity_poly.type
_entity_poly.pdbx_seq_one_letter_code
_entity_poly.pdbx_strand_id
1 'polypeptide(L)'
;AKRLAKRIGDAEKAFTTTLVAKELGKPRETKLLQRGEYNLPTGDPLQPGVLNVMGSLPKGAPRNRLGLAKWLTSRDQPVVARVLVNRIWQRVFGEGLVRTPEDFGLQGEQPTHPELLDWL
;
A
#
# COMPACT_ATOMS: atom_id res chain seq x y z
N ALA A 1 -5.09 34.96 -24.28
CA ALA A 1 -4.06 33.90 -24.30
C ALA A 1 -2.71 34.33 -23.70
N LYS A 2 -1.95 35.26 -24.31
CA LYS A 2 -0.57 35.62 -23.88
C LYS A 2 -0.44 36.11 -22.41
N ARG A 3 -1.39 36.91 -21.92
CA ARG A 3 -1.40 37.40 -20.53
C ARG A 3 -1.62 36.28 -19.50
N LEU A 4 -2.43 35.28 -19.85
CA LEU A 4 -2.69 34.13 -18.99
C LEU A 4 -1.45 33.22 -18.91
N ALA A 5 -0.83 32.93 -20.06
CA ALA A 5 0.41 32.15 -20.11
C ALA A 5 1.53 32.81 -19.29
N LYS A 6 1.68 34.14 -19.37
CA LYS A 6 2.64 34.90 -18.55
C LYS A 6 2.36 34.75 -17.06
N ARG A 7 1.09 34.90 -16.63
CA ARG A 7 0.70 34.75 -15.22
C ARG A 7 0.95 33.35 -14.68
N ILE A 8 0.71 32.30 -15.49
CA ILE A 8 1.02 30.91 -15.10
C ILE A 8 2.51 30.74 -14.91
N GLY A 9 3.33 31.19 -15.87
CA GLY A 9 4.79 31.07 -15.77
C GLY A 9 5.39 31.86 -14.61
N ASP A 10 4.85 33.05 -14.30
CA ASP A 10 5.27 33.84 -13.14
C ASP A 10 4.89 33.14 -11.82
N ALA A 11 3.73 32.49 -11.75
CA ALA A 11 3.30 31.73 -10.58
C ALA A 11 4.11 30.44 -10.39
N GLU A 12 4.40 29.71 -11.48
CA GLU A 12 5.21 28.49 -11.46
C GLU A 12 6.63 28.74 -10.92
N LYS A 13 7.23 29.88 -11.28
CA LYS A 13 8.55 30.31 -10.78
C LYS A 13 8.54 30.68 -9.29
N ALA A 14 7.39 31.12 -8.77
CA ALA A 14 7.24 31.49 -7.37
C ALA A 14 7.01 30.26 -6.46
N PHE A 15 6.70 29.08 -7.03
CA PHE A 15 6.50 27.88 -6.24
C PHE A 15 7.83 27.31 -5.71
N THR A 16 7.85 26.96 -4.43
CA THR A 16 8.92 26.15 -3.85
C THR A 16 8.85 24.75 -4.45
N THR A 17 9.90 24.37 -5.19
CA THR A 17 10.00 23.03 -5.75
C THR A 17 10.40 22.02 -4.68
N THR A 18 9.83 20.82 -4.73
CA THR A 18 10.25 19.68 -3.90
C THR A 18 10.56 18.47 -4.77
N LEU A 19 11.42 17.58 -4.27
CA LEU A 19 11.71 16.33 -4.95
C LEU A 19 10.52 15.38 -4.80
N VAL A 20 10.07 14.83 -5.93
CA VAL A 20 9.02 13.81 -5.96
C VAL A 20 9.57 12.51 -6.53
N ALA A 21 9.16 11.39 -5.95
CA ALA A 21 9.47 10.08 -6.52
C ALA A 21 8.62 9.86 -7.78
N LYS A 22 9.27 9.83 -8.94
CA LYS A 22 8.63 9.55 -10.23
C LYS A 22 9.01 8.15 -10.71
N GLU A 23 8.06 7.44 -11.33
CA GLU A 23 8.40 6.18 -12.01
C GLU A 23 9.32 6.45 -13.20
N LEU A 24 10.29 5.54 -13.39
CA LEU A 24 11.19 5.56 -14.54
C LEU A 24 10.41 5.20 -15.81
N GLY A 25 10.75 5.83 -16.93
CA GLY A 25 10.14 5.50 -18.23
C GLY A 25 10.38 4.03 -18.64
N LYS A 26 11.51 3.45 -18.21
CA LYS A 26 11.79 2.02 -18.28
C LYS A 26 12.01 1.48 -16.86
N PRO A 27 11.16 0.56 -16.37
CA PRO A 27 11.36 -0.08 -15.07
C PRO A 27 12.69 -0.83 -14.99
N ARG A 28 13.28 -0.88 -13.79
CA ARG A 28 14.46 -1.70 -13.53
C ARG A 28 14.06 -3.17 -13.44
N GLU A 29 14.89 -4.03 -14.02
CA GLU A 29 14.77 -5.47 -13.85
C GLU A 29 15.04 -5.84 -12.38
N THR A 30 14.13 -6.58 -11.75
CA THR A 30 14.26 -7.05 -10.37
C THR A 30 14.28 -8.57 -10.38
N LYS A 31 15.22 -9.19 -9.65
CA LYS A 31 15.35 -10.65 -9.54
C LYS A 31 15.40 -11.07 -8.08
N LEU A 32 15.16 -12.35 -7.83
CA LEU A 32 15.42 -12.93 -6.52
C LEU A 32 16.93 -12.88 -6.24
N LEU A 33 17.33 -12.54 -5.02
CA LEU A 33 18.73 -12.47 -4.64
C LEU A 33 19.12 -13.70 -3.83
N GLN A 34 20.25 -14.31 -4.14
CA GLN A 34 20.77 -15.42 -3.35
C GLN A 34 21.17 -14.89 -1.98
N ARG A 35 20.45 -15.32 -0.93
CA ARG A 35 20.64 -14.87 0.47
C ARG A 35 20.55 -13.34 0.66
N GLY A 36 19.92 -12.62 -0.27
CA GLY A 36 19.80 -11.15 -0.22
C GLY A 36 21.00 -10.38 -0.77
N GLU A 37 22.03 -11.06 -1.31
CA GLU A 37 23.22 -10.41 -1.87
C GLU A 37 22.90 -9.70 -3.20
N TYR A 38 23.09 -8.38 -3.24
CA TYR A 38 22.68 -7.53 -4.38
C TYR A 38 23.37 -7.87 -5.70
N ASN A 39 24.57 -8.45 -5.63
CA ASN A 39 25.37 -8.86 -6.78
C ASN A 39 25.13 -10.31 -7.21
N LEU A 40 24.25 -11.06 -6.52
CA LEU A 40 23.93 -12.45 -6.82
C LEU A 40 22.44 -12.62 -7.20
N PRO A 41 21.98 -12.03 -8.33
CA PRO A 41 20.64 -12.27 -8.83
C PRO A 41 20.48 -13.72 -9.33
N THR A 42 19.39 -14.36 -8.97
CA THR A 42 19.05 -15.75 -9.31
C THR A 42 17.66 -15.82 -9.94
N GLY A 43 17.51 -16.68 -10.94
CA GLY A 43 16.23 -16.93 -11.61
C GLY A 43 15.78 -15.82 -12.57
N ASP A 44 14.51 -15.89 -12.96
CA ASP A 44 13.90 -14.98 -13.92
C ASP A 44 13.53 -13.62 -13.31
N PRO A 45 13.43 -12.57 -14.16
CA PRO A 45 12.91 -11.28 -13.73
C PRO A 45 11.52 -11.38 -13.10
N LEU A 46 11.40 -10.81 -11.90
CA LEU A 46 10.15 -10.73 -11.16
C LEU A 46 9.31 -9.54 -11.65
N GLN A 47 8.00 -9.76 -11.69
CA GLN A 47 7.01 -8.73 -11.97
C GLN A 47 6.37 -8.23 -10.67
N PRO A 48 5.97 -6.95 -10.57
CA PRO A 48 5.22 -6.46 -9.42
C PRO A 48 3.96 -7.31 -9.20
N GLY A 49 3.66 -7.62 -7.95
CA GLY A 49 2.55 -8.50 -7.57
C GLY A 49 2.21 -8.37 -6.09
N VAL A 50 1.32 -9.24 -5.64
CA VAL A 50 0.90 -9.37 -4.24
C VAL A 50 1.30 -10.75 -3.72
N LEU A 51 1.32 -10.92 -2.40
CA LEU A 51 1.56 -12.22 -1.80
C LEU A 51 0.39 -13.16 -2.14
N ASN A 52 0.68 -14.31 -2.75
CA ASN A 52 -0.34 -15.26 -3.17
C ASN A 52 -1.24 -15.75 -2.01
N VAL A 53 -0.69 -15.82 -0.79
CA VAL A 53 -1.45 -16.18 0.42
C VAL A 53 -2.54 -15.17 0.77
N MET A 54 -2.41 -13.92 0.31
CA MET A 54 -3.38 -12.85 0.52
C MET A 54 -4.38 -12.73 -0.64
N GLY A 55 -4.30 -13.61 -1.64
CA GLY A 55 -5.13 -13.60 -2.84
C GLY A 55 -4.35 -13.18 -4.10
N SER A 56 -5.06 -12.57 -5.06
CA SER A 56 -4.51 -12.19 -6.35
C SER A 56 -4.92 -10.77 -6.74
N LEU A 57 -4.15 -10.14 -7.62
CA LEU A 57 -4.54 -8.87 -8.22
C LEU A 57 -5.74 -9.07 -9.16
N PRO A 58 -6.76 -8.18 -9.13
CA PRO A 58 -7.90 -8.26 -10.03
C PRO A 58 -7.46 -8.25 -11.51
N LYS A 59 -8.22 -8.94 -12.36
CA LYS A 59 -7.98 -8.94 -13.80
C LYS A 59 -8.04 -7.51 -14.34
N GLY A 60 -7.01 -7.10 -15.07
CA GLY A 60 -6.90 -5.75 -15.64
C GLY A 60 -6.43 -4.67 -14.67
N ALA A 61 -6.16 -4.99 -13.39
CA ALA A 61 -5.55 -4.03 -12.48
C ALA A 61 -4.12 -3.68 -12.94
N PRO A 62 -3.72 -2.39 -12.91
CA PRO A 62 -2.37 -2.00 -13.28
C PRO A 62 -1.36 -2.59 -12.29
N ARG A 63 -0.28 -3.19 -12.76
CA ARG A 63 0.76 -3.80 -11.90
C ARG A 63 1.78 -2.76 -11.43
N ASN A 64 1.29 -1.74 -10.76
CA ASN A 64 2.06 -0.63 -10.23
C ASN A 64 1.52 -0.21 -8.85
N ARG A 65 2.06 0.88 -8.29
CA ARG A 65 1.65 1.37 -6.97
C ARG A 65 0.16 1.66 -6.86
N LEU A 66 -0.45 2.18 -7.93
CA LEU A 66 -1.88 2.47 -7.96
C LEU A 66 -2.72 1.18 -7.87
N GLY A 67 -2.34 0.14 -8.60
CA GLY A 67 -3.05 -1.15 -8.51
C GLY A 67 -2.89 -1.82 -7.16
N LEU A 68 -1.70 -1.76 -6.56
CA LEU A 68 -1.48 -2.24 -5.20
C LEU A 68 -2.35 -1.48 -4.19
N ALA A 69 -2.42 -0.15 -4.29
CA ALA A 69 -3.25 0.67 -3.41
C ALA A 69 -4.74 0.31 -3.53
N LYS A 70 -5.25 0.17 -4.76
CA LYS A 70 -6.64 -0.25 -5.01
C LYS A 70 -6.93 -1.66 -4.49
N TRP A 71 -5.95 -2.57 -4.56
CA TRP A 71 -6.09 -3.92 -4.04
C TRP A 71 -6.12 -3.94 -2.50
N LEU A 72 -5.20 -3.22 -1.85
CA LEU A 72 -5.12 -3.10 -0.40
C LEU A 72 -6.41 -2.53 0.21
N THR A 73 -7.06 -1.59 -0.47
CA THR A 73 -8.28 -0.92 0.01
C THR A 73 -9.56 -1.48 -0.63
N SER A 74 -9.48 -2.61 -1.32
CA SER A 74 -10.66 -3.26 -1.90
C SER A 74 -11.56 -3.86 -0.81
N ARG A 75 -12.87 -3.92 -1.08
CA ARG A 75 -13.84 -4.56 -0.17
C ARG A 75 -13.59 -6.05 0.02
N ASP A 76 -12.90 -6.69 -0.93
CA ASP A 76 -12.55 -8.10 -0.88
C ASP A 76 -11.30 -8.38 -0.02
N GLN A 77 -10.64 -7.32 0.50
CA GLN A 77 -9.47 -7.42 1.38
C GLN A 77 -9.81 -6.92 2.80
N PRO A 78 -10.34 -7.78 3.68
CA PRO A 78 -10.86 -7.36 4.99
C PRO A 78 -9.76 -6.96 5.99
N VAL A 79 -8.54 -7.48 5.84
CA VAL A 79 -7.48 -7.32 6.85
C VAL A 79 -7.12 -5.85 7.07
N VAL A 80 -6.99 -5.07 6.00
CA VAL A 80 -6.62 -3.64 6.10
C VAL A 80 -7.70 -2.84 6.84
N ALA A 81 -8.97 -3.09 6.51
CA ALA A 81 -10.09 -2.43 7.15
C ALA A 81 -10.18 -2.80 8.64
N ARG A 82 -10.12 -4.10 8.97
CA ARG A 82 -10.15 -4.59 10.36
C ARG A 82 -9.04 -3.99 11.22
N VAL A 83 -7.80 -3.96 10.72
CA VAL A 83 -6.66 -3.37 11.44
C VAL A 83 -6.90 -1.88 11.68
N LEU A 84 -7.33 -1.14 10.67
CA LEU A 84 -7.56 0.30 10.78
C LEU A 84 -8.68 0.63 11.77
N VAL A 85 -9.83 -0.05 11.64
CA VAL A 85 -10.97 0.11 12.54
C VAL A 85 -10.58 -0.24 13.97
N ASN A 86 -9.85 -1.34 14.19
CA ASN A 86 -9.40 -1.71 15.53
C ASN A 86 -8.50 -0.64 16.16
N ARG A 87 -7.61 -0.01 15.39
CA ARG A 87 -6.77 1.10 15.88
C ARG A 87 -7.59 2.32 16.24
N ILE A 88 -8.60 2.66 15.42
CA ILE A 88 -9.53 3.76 15.72
C ILE A 88 -10.32 3.44 16.99
N TRP A 89 -10.87 2.23 17.09
CA TRP A 89 -11.60 1.74 18.26
C TRP A 89 -10.74 1.85 19.53
N GLN A 90 -9.52 1.32 19.50
CA GLN A 90 -8.58 1.41 20.61
C GLN A 90 -8.28 2.87 20.99
N ARG A 91 -8.15 3.78 20.01
CA ARG A 91 -7.91 5.20 20.29
C ARG A 91 -9.10 5.87 21.00
N VAL A 92 -10.32 5.42 20.74
CA VAL A 92 -11.55 5.97 21.31
C VAL A 92 -11.88 5.35 22.67
N PHE A 93 -11.75 4.02 22.80
CA PHE A 93 -12.20 3.26 23.96
C PHE A 93 -11.08 2.80 24.90
N GLY A 94 -9.81 3.01 24.54
CA GLY A 94 -8.64 2.63 25.33
C GLY A 94 -8.13 1.21 25.09
N GLU A 95 -9.02 0.27 24.74
CA GLU A 95 -8.68 -1.10 24.34
C GLU A 95 -9.20 -1.43 22.94
N GLY A 96 -8.44 -2.20 22.17
CA GLY A 96 -8.86 -2.72 20.88
C GLY A 96 -9.76 -3.95 21.01
N LEU A 97 -10.59 -4.21 19.99
CA LEU A 97 -11.30 -5.48 19.85
C LEU A 97 -10.32 -6.65 19.73
N VAL A 98 -9.22 -6.43 19.00
CA VAL A 98 -7.98 -7.22 19.02
C VAL A 98 -6.97 -6.48 19.88
N ARG A 99 -6.50 -7.10 20.96
CA ARG A 99 -5.60 -6.48 21.95
C ARG A 99 -4.13 -6.41 21.51
N THR A 100 -3.76 -7.16 20.48
CA THR A 100 -2.46 -7.10 19.80
C THR A 100 -2.58 -6.34 18.47
N PRO A 101 -2.68 -5.00 18.47
CA PRO A 101 -2.99 -4.24 17.25
C PRO A 101 -1.92 -4.35 16.14
N GLU A 102 -0.72 -4.82 16.48
CA GLU A 102 0.39 -5.05 15.55
C GLU A 102 0.40 -6.46 14.94
N ASP A 103 -0.46 -7.37 15.41
CA ASP A 103 -0.53 -8.75 14.91
C ASP A 103 -1.99 -9.24 14.83
N PHE A 104 -2.49 -9.34 13.60
CA PHE A 104 -3.79 -9.92 13.24
C PHE A 104 -3.66 -11.35 12.68
N GLY A 105 -2.45 -11.92 12.76
CA GLY A 105 -2.13 -13.28 12.33
C GLY A 105 -2.30 -14.29 13.46
N LEU A 106 -1.63 -15.43 13.31
CA LEU A 106 -1.77 -16.58 14.21
C LEU A 106 -1.12 -16.37 15.59
N GLN A 107 -0.23 -15.38 15.72
CA GLN A 107 0.46 -15.08 16.98
C GLN A 107 -0.22 -13.95 17.77
N GLY A 108 -1.23 -13.29 17.18
CA GLY A 108 -2.04 -12.28 17.83
C GLY A 108 -3.16 -12.83 18.70
N GLU A 109 -3.69 -11.99 19.58
CA GLU A 109 -4.91 -12.27 20.32
C GLU A 109 -6.13 -12.28 19.38
N GLN A 110 -7.07 -13.21 19.63
CA GLN A 110 -8.33 -13.25 18.88
C GLN A 110 -9.22 -12.05 19.25
N PRO A 111 -10.06 -11.57 18.31
CA PRO A 111 -10.98 -10.47 18.60
C PRO A 111 -11.98 -10.89 19.68
N THR A 112 -12.23 -10.01 20.64
CA THR A 112 -13.24 -10.21 21.69
C THR A 112 -14.68 -10.25 21.12
N HIS A 113 -14.93 -9.49 20.06
CA HIS A 113 -16.22 -9.40 19.37
C HIS A 113 -16.00 -9.52 17.85
N PRO A 114 -15.82 -10.75 17.32
CA PRO A 114 -15.49 -10.97 15.90
C PRO A 114 -16.57 -10.46 14.95
N GLU A 115 -17.85 -10.70 15.26
CA GLU A 115 -18.96 -10.27 14.41
C GLU A 115 -19.07 -8.73 14.34
N LEU A 116 -18.78 -8.04 15.44
CA LEU A 116 -18.72 -6.58 15.46
C LEU A 116 -17.56 -6.07 14.61
N LEU A 117 -16.37 -6.68 14.74
CA LEU A 117 -15.20 -6.32 13.94
C LEU A 117 -15.43 -6.55 12.44
N ASP A 118 -16.23 -7.56 12.08
CA ASP A 118 -16.60 -7.85 10.69
C ASP A 118 -17.67 -6.91 10.14
N TRP A 119 -18.50 -6.35 11.03
CA TRP A 119 -19.54 -5.39 10.66
C TRP A 119 -18.99 -3.97 10.43
N LEU A 120 -17.98 -3.57 11.21
CA LEU A 120 -17.33 -2.25 11.15
C LEU A 120 -16.46 -2.07 9.88
#